data_AF-A0A401FLU6-F1
#
_entry.id   AF-A0A401FLU6-F1
#
_cell.length_a   1.000
_cell.length_b   1.000
_cell.length_c   1.000
_cell.angle_alpha   90.00
_cell.angle_beta   90.00
_cell.angle_gamma   90.00
#
_symmetry.space_group_name_H-M   'P 1'
#
loop_
_entity.id
_entity.type
_entity.pdbx_description
1 polymer ?
#
loop_
_entity_poly.entity_id
_entity_poly.type
_entity_poly.pdbx_seq_one_letter_code
_entity_poly.pdbx_strand_id
1 'polypeptide(L)'
;MVKYLGKRIFYILVTLFLVTTITFFLMKFMPGTPFTNQAKMSPEQIQQVKEQYGLTKPLWYQYLAYLGGVVHGNFGTSFQFSDQPVSYLIGTRIGPSLQLGAQAMIVGVIAGIVLGAFSAVKRTLGLTLPLRLLPF
;
A
#
# COMPACT_ATOMS: atom_id res chain seq x y z
N MET A 1 -15.19 3.87 23.46
CA MET A 1 -14.99 2.96 22.31
C MET A 1 -15.48 3.52 20.98
N VAL A 2 -16.75 3.94 20.84
CA VAL A 2 -17.29 4.45 19.55
C VAL A 2 -16.51 5.65 19.00
N LYS A 3 -16.18 6.65 19.83
CA LYS A 3 -15.34 7.80 19.45
C LYS A 3 -13.93 7.39 18.97
N TYR A 4 -13.38 6.32 19.54
CA TYR A 4 -12.07 5.79 19.14
C TYR A 4 -12.16 5.04 17.80
N LEU A 5 -13.17 4.19 17.63
CA LEU A 5 -13.39 3.46 16.37
C LEU A 5 -13.68 4.43 15.22
N GLY A 6 -14.50 5.46 15.44
CA GLY A 6 -14.76 6.51 14.45
C GLY A 6 -13.50 7.25 14.03
N LYS A 7 -12.65 7.66 14.98
CA LYS A 7 -11.33 8.26 14.66
C LYS A 7 -10.45 7.33 13.83
N ARG A 8 -10.44 6.03 14.15
CA ARG A 8 -9.62 5.05 13.43
C ARG A 8 -10.11 4.84 11.99
N ILE A 9 -11.41 4.70 11.79
CA ILE A 9 -12.01 4.59 10.45
C ILE A 9 -11.71 5.86 9.65
N PHE A 10 -11.85 7.03 10.26
CA PHE A 10 -11.51 8.31 9.62
C PHE A 10 -10.05 8.34 9.15
N TYR A 11 -9.10 7.95 10.00
CA TYR A 11 -7.69 7.88 9.59
C TYR A 11 -7.45 6.89 8.45
N ILE A 12 -8.09 5.72 8.48
CA ILE A 12 -7.98 4.74 7.38
C ILE A 12 -8.49 5.35 6.07
N LEU A 13 -9.65 5.99 6.08
CA LEU A 13 -10.22 6.63 4.89
C LEU A 13 -9.33 7.75 4.36
N VAL A 14 -8.82 8.61 5.25
CA VAL A 14 -7.90 9.69 4.86
C VAL A 14 -6.61 9.12 4.29
N THR A 15 -6.02 8.11 4.92
CA THR A 15 -4.80 7.45 4.41
C THR A 15 -5.04 6.82 3.06
N LEU A 16 -6.13 6.06 2.87
CA LEU A 16 -6.46 5.45 1.58
C LEU A 16 -6.70 6.52 0.51
N PHE A 17 -7.42 7.59 0.83
CA PHE A 17 -7.63 8.71 -0.07
C PHE A 17 -6.31 9.36 -0.50
N LEU A 18 -5.42 9.67 0.46
CA LEU A 18 -4.12 10.24 0.15
C LEU A 18 -3.27 9.31 -0.71
N VAL A 19 -3.17 8.03 -0.34
CA VAL A 19 -2.37 7.05 -1.09
C VAL A 19 -2.90 6.89 -2.51
N THR A 20 -4.21 6.70 -2.69
CA THR A 20 -4.82 6.56 -4.03
C THR A 20 -4.67 7.82 -4.89
N THR A 21 -4.79 9.00 -4.28
CA THR A 21 -4.56 10.28 -4.96
C THR A 21 -3.12 10.41 -5.41
N ILE A 22 -2.17 10.19 -4.49
CA ILE A 22 -0.74 10.30 -4.76
C ILE A 22 -0.32 9.30 -5.82
N THR A 23 -0.75 8.04 -5.73
CA THR A 23 -0.38 7.01 -6.72
C THR A 23 -0.96 7.31 -8.09
N PHE A 24 -2.19 7.83 -8.18
CA PHE A 24 -2.77 8.28 -9.45
C PHE A 24 -1.91 9.35 -10.12
N PHE A 25 -1.55 10.41 -9.40
CA PHE A 25 -0.73 11.49 -9.96
C PHE A 25 0.70 11.03 -10.25
N LEU A 26 1.28 10.20 -9.39
CA LEU A 26 2.60 9.61 -9.63
C LEU A 26 2.62 8.83 -10.95
N MET A 27 1.59 8.02 -11.21
CA MET A 27 1.47 7.29 -12.48
C MET A 27 1.28 8.22 -13.68
N LYS A 28 0.64 9.39 -13.53
CA LYS A 28 0.49 10.38 -14.60
C LYS A 28 1.77 11.16 -14.89
N PHE A 29 2.60 11.39 -13.88
CA PHE A 29 3.87 12.10 -14.01
C PHE A 29 5.05 11.19 -14.40
N MET A 30 4.90 9.88 -14.23
CA MET A 30 5.94 8.93 -14.60
C MET A 30 6.22 8.99 -16.12
N PRO A 31 7.46 9.27 -16.54
CA PRO A 31 7.82 9.25 -17.95
C PRO A 31 7.77 7.81 -18.48
N GLY A 32 7.22 7.62 -19.67
CA GLY A 32 7.05 6.30 -20.29
C GLY A 32 5.59 6.02 -20.63
N THR A 33 5.28 4.76 -20.95
CA THR A 33 3.91 4.36 -21.26
C THR A 33 3.50 3.08 -20.53
N PRO A 34 2.22 2.97 -20.17
CA PRO A 34 1.71 1.77 -19.51
C PRO A 34 1.54 0.60 -20.49
N PHE A 35 1.73 0.82 -21.80
CA PHE A 35 1.46 -0.17 -22.83
C PHE A 35 2.69 -1.03 -23.08
N THR A 36 2.62 -2.30 -22.71
CA THR A 36 3.73 -3.27 -22.78
C THR A 36 4.30 -3.45 -24.20
N ASN A 37 3.49 -3.20 -25.23
CA ASN A 37 3.87 -3.37 -26.65
C ASN A 37 3.77 -2.08 -27.46
N GLN A 38 3.83 -0.90 -26.83
CA GLN A 38 3.63 0.36 -27.55
C GLN A 38 4.53 0.51 -28.79
N ALA A 39 5.79 0.07 -28.71
CA ALA A 39 6.75 0.12 -29.80
C ALA A 39 6.34 -0.69 -31.05
N LYS A 40 5.38 -1.61 -30.91
CA LYS A 40 4.83 -2.43 -32.00
C LYS A 40 3.47 -1.95 -32.50
N MET A 41 2.91 -0.90 -31.88
CA MET A 41 1.59 -0.38 -32.22
C MET A 41 1.72 0.80 -33.18
N SER A 42 0.83 0.86 -34.18
CA SER A 42 0.73 2.04 -35.03
C SER A 42 0.22 3.25 -34.22
N PRO A 43 0.48 4.49 -34.67
CA PRO A 43 -0.07 5.68 -34.03
C PRO A 43 -1.59 5.65 -33.87
N GLU A 44 -2.30 5.10 -34.87
CA GLU A 44 -3.76 4.94 -34.83
C GLU A 44 -4.19 3.95 -33.74
N GLN A 45 -3.49 2.82 -33.62
CA GLN A 45 -3.77 1.83 -32.57
C GLN A 45 -3.55 2.40 -31.17
N ILE A 46 -2.50 3.19 -30.97
CA ILE A 46 -2.23 3.85 -29.69
C ILE A 46 -3.37 4.82 -29.35
N GLN A 47 -3.85 5.58 -30.33
CA GLN A 47 -4.94 6.53 -30.13
C GLN A 47 -6.26 5.83 -29.80
N GLN A 48 -6.59 4.75 -30.51
CA GLN A 48 -7.77 3.92 -30.23
C GLN A 48 -7.75 3.37 -28.79
N VAL A 49 -6.61 2.85 -28.34
CA VAL A 49 -6.46 2.35 -26.96
C VAL A 49 -6.61 3.50 -25.95
N LYS A 50 -6.01 4.67 -26.21
CA LYS A 50 -6.19 5.83 -25.32
C LYS A 50 -7.65 6.25 -25.20
N GLU A 51 -8.42 6.19 -26.29
CA GLU A 51 -9.85 6.51 -26.29
C GLU A 51 -10.67 5.48 -25.53
N GLN A 52 -10.42 4.18 -25.79
CA GLN A 52 -11.07 3.07 -25.10
C GLN A 52 -10.91 3.18 -23.58
N TYR A 53 -9.73 3.59 -23.12
CA TYR A 53 -9.41 3.75 -21.71
C TYR A 53 -9.70 5.14 -21.13
N GLY A 54 -10.31 6.04 -21.92
CA GLY A 54 -10.63 7.40 -21.48
C GLY A 54 -9.41 8.27 -21.17
N LEU A 55 -8.22 7.88 -21.63
CA LEU A 55 -6.97 8.61 -21.42
C LEU A 55 -6.92 9.93 -22.20
N THR A 56 -7.82 10.12 -23.16
CA THR A 56 -8.01 11.37 -23.92
C THR A 56 -8.85 12.41 -23.18
N LYS A 57 -9.54 12.04 -22.09
CA LYS A 57 -10.36 12.97 -21.31
C LYS A 57 -9.49 13.92 -20.46
N PRO A 58 -10.02 15.08 -20.03
CA PRO A 58 -9.31 15.94 -19.08
C PRO A 58 -8.92 15.20 -17.80
N LEU A 59 -7.77 15.55 -17.20
CA LEU A 59 -7.22 14.83 -16.04
C LEU A 59 -8.18 14.77 -14.84
N TRP A 60 -8.93 15.84 -14.58
CA TRP A 60 -9.92 15.87 -13.50
C TRP A 60 -11.01 14.81 -13.69
N TYR A 61 -11.45 14.58 -14.94
CA TYR A 61 -12.46 13.58 -15.26
C TYR A 61 -11.91 12.17 -15.06
N GLN A 62 -10.67 11.93 -15.52
CA GLN A 62 -9.99 10.65 -15.30
C GLN A 62 -9.84 10.34 -13.81
N TYR A 63 -9.49 11.34 -13.00
CA TYR A 63 -9.36 11.20 -11.55
C TYR A 63 -10.70 10.90 -10.87
N LEU A 64 -11.76 11.64 -11.19
CA LEU A 64 -13.09 11.40 -10.61
C LEU A 64 -13.66 10.04 -11.00
N ALA A 65 -13.50 9.62 -12.26
CA ALA A 65 -13.92 8.30 -12.72
C ALA A 65 -13.13 7.18 -12.00
N TYR A 66 -11.81 7.35 -11.84
CA TYR A 66 -10.97 6.42 -11.08
C TYR A 66 -11.41 6.33 -9.62
N LEU A 67 -11.58 7.47 -8.95
CA LEU A 67 -11.97 7.53 -7.55
C LEU A 67 -13.36 6.93 -7.32
N GLY A 68 -14.31 7.21 -8.21
CA GLY A 68 -15.63 6.59 -8.21
C GLY A 68 -15.57 5.07 -8.34
N GLY A 69 -14.70 4.56 -9.21
CA GLY A 69 -14.43 3.13 -9.34
C GLY A 69 -13.86 2.53 -8.05
N VAL A 70 -12.83 3.15 -7.47
CA VAL A 70 -12.16 2.71 -6.24
C VAL A 70 -13.15 2.55 -5.09
N VAL A 71 -14.07 3.51 -4.91
CA VAL A 71 -15.11 3.47 -3.85
C VAL A 71 -16.05 2.27 -4.03
N HIS A 72 -16.28 1.82 -5.27
CA HIS A 72 -17.10 0.64 -5.58
C HIS A 72 -16.29 -0.65 -5.70
N GLY A 73 -14.99 -0.63 -5.39
CA GLY A 73 -14.08 -1.78 -5.53
C GLY A 73 -13.68 -2.10 -6.98
N ASN A 74 -13.98 -1.22 -7.93
CA ASN A 74 -13.54 -1.32 -9.31
C ASN A 74 -12.26 -0.50 -9.53
N PHE A 75 -11.13 -1.19 -9.58
CA PHE A 75 -9.82 -0.58 -9.79
C PHE A 75 -9.41 -0.47 -11.27
N GLY A 76 -10.32 -0.81 -12.19
CA GLY A 76 -10.05 -0.89 -13.63
C GLY A 76 -9.33 -2.19 -14.03
N THR A 77 -8.81 -2.20 -15.25
CA THR A 77 -8.06 -3.32 -15.83
C THR A 77 -6.58 -2.98 -15.91
N SER A 78 -5.75 -4.03 -15.92
CA SER A 78 -4.30 -3.89 -16.01
C SER A 78 -3.81 -3.87 -17.45
N PHE A 79 -3.13 -2.78 -17.82
CA PHE A 79 -2.43 -2.67 -19.11
C PHE A 79 -1.25 -3.64 -19.25
N GLN A 80 -0.66 -4.06 -18.12
CA GLN A 80 0.49 -4.96 -18.11
C GLN A 80 0.09 -6.44 -18.16
N PHE A 81 -1.08 -6.78 -17.61
CA PHE A 81 -1.56 -8.15 -17.45
C PHE A 81 -2.78 -8.39 -18.35
N SER A 82 -2.66 -8.13 -19.65
CA SER A 82 -3.66 -8.48 -20.67
C SER A 82 -5.10 -8.14 -20.28
N ASP A 83 -5.35 -6.90 -19.87
CA ASP A 83 -6.67 -6.36 -19.52
C ASP A 83 -7.38 -7.10 -18.36
N GLN A 84 -6.63 -7.83 -17.54
CA GLN A 84 -7.19 -8.47 -16.35
C GLN A 84 -7.69 -7.44 -15.34
N PRO A 85 -8.84 -7.66 -14.68
CA PRO A 85 -9.32 -6.79 -13.61
C PRO A 85 -8.29 -6.68 -12.50
N VAL A 86 -7.96 -5.46 -12.09
CA VAL A 86 -6.98 -5.23 -11.01
C VAL A 86 -7.49 -5.81 -9.68
N SER A 87 -8.80 -5.80 -9.44
CA SER A 87 -9.42 -6.47 -8.28
C SER A 87 -9.10 -7.96 -8.21
N TYR A 88 -9.13 -8.66 -9.35
CA TYR A 88 -8.74 -10.08 -9.44
C TYR A 88 -7.26 -10.27 -9.13
N LEU A 89 -6.39 -9.43 -9.70
CA LEU A 89 -4.95 -9.46 -9.44
C LEU A 89 -4.58 -9.16 -7.98
N ILE A 90 -5.37 -8.33 -7.29
CA ILE A 90 -5.20 -8.10 -5.85
C ILE A 90 -5.68 -9.34 -5.08
N GLY A 91 -6.85 -9.88 -5.44
CA GLY A 91 -7.44 -11.06 -4.79
C GLY A 91 -6.52 -12.27 -4.78
N THR A 92 -5.87 -12.56 -5.92
CA THR A 92 -4.93 -13.70 -6.03
C THR A 92 -3.68 -13.55 -5.17
N ARG A 93 -3.33 -12.32 -4.76
CA ARG A 93 -2.16 -12.05 -3.92
C ARG A 93 -2.46 -12.09 -2.42
N ILE A 94 -3.73 -12.11 -2.02
CA ILE A 94 -4.13 -12.13 -0.60
C ILE A 94 -3.53 -13.36 0.12
N GLY A 95 -3.65 -14.55 -0.47
CA GLY A 95 -3.12 -15.79 0.13
C GLY A 95 -1.61 -15.76 0.40
N PRO A 96 -0.77 -15.50 -0.63
CA PRO A 96 0.67 -15.35 -0.45
C PRO A 96 1.04 -14.24 0.54
N SER A 97 0.36 -13.09 0.53
CA SER A 97 0.60 -12.01 1.49
C SER A 97 0.29 -12.41 2.92
N LEU A 98 -0.80 -13.16 3.15
CA LEU A 98 -1.13 -13.69 4.47
C LEU A 98 -0.07 -14.68 4.97
N GLN A 99 0.42 -15.56 4.09
CA GLN A 99 1.48 -16.51 4.44
C GLN A 99 2.76 -15.78 4.86
N LEU A 100 3.21 -14.81 4.06
CA LEU A 100 4.39 -13.99 4.37
C LEU A 100 4.19 -13.19 5.67
N GLY A 101 3.00 -12.61 5.86
CA GLY A 101 2.67 -11.87 7.08
C GLY A 101 2.70 -12.75 8.33
N ALA A 102 2.17 -13.97 8.25
CA ALA A 102 2.19 -14.94 9.34
C ALA A 102 3.64 -15.35 9.69
N GLN A 103 4.46 -15.63 8.68
CA GLN A 103 5.88 -15.96 8.89
C GLN A 103 6.65 -14.80 9.52
N ALA A 104 6.45 -13.58 9.01
CA ALA A 104 7.06 -12.37 9.55
C ALA A 104 6.63 -12.12 11.00
N MET A 105 5.37 -12.40 11.34
CA MET A 105 4.87 -12.28 12.71
C MET A 105 5.57 -13.27 13.64
N ILE A 106 5.71 -14.53 13.25
CA ILE A 106 6.41 -15.56 14.05
C ILE A 106 7.84 -15.12 14.34
N VAL A 107 8.59 -14.77 13.28
CA VAL A 107 9.99 -14.33 13.40
C VAL A 107 10.09 -13.06 14.24
N GLY A 108 9.22 -12.08 13.99
CA GLY A 108 9.20 -10.80 14.70
C GLY A 108 8.88 -10.95 16.19
N VAL A 109 7.95 -11.85 16.54
CA VAL A 109 7.63 -12.15 17.95
C VAL A 109 8.83 -12.80 18.64
N ILE A 110 9.45 -13.81 18.03
CA ILE A 110 10.63 -14.48 18.59
C ILE A 110 11.77 -13.47 18.80
N ALA A 111 12.11 -12.71 17.76
CA ALA A 111 13.15 -11.69 17.84
C ALA A 111 12.82 -10.60 18.88
N GLY A 112 11.58 -10.14 18.91
CA GLY A 112 11.10 -9.14 19.86
C GLY A 112 11.18 -9.61 21.32
N ILE A 113 10.83 -10.87 21.60
CA ILE A 113 10.96 -11.47 22.93
C ILE A 113 12.43 -11.55 23.34
N VAL A 114 13.31 -12.04 22.46
CA VAL A 114 14.75 -12.16 22.74
C VAL A 114 15.36 -10.79 23.03
N LEU A 115 15.16 -9.82 22.13
CA LEU A 115 15.69 -8.47 22.29
C LEU A 115 15.09 -7.75 23.51
N GLY A 116 13.79 -7.96 23.77
CA GLY A 116 13.11 -7.44 24.95
C GLY A 116 13.69 -7.99 26.25
N ALA A 117 13.96 -9.29 26.32
CA ALA A 117 14.58 -9.95 27.46
C ALA A 117 16.02 -9.44 27.70
N PHE A 118 16.85 -9.37 26.65
CA PHE A 118 18.20 -8.80 26.74
C PHE A 118 18.19 -7.35 27.24
N SER A 119 17.26 -6.53 26.75
CA SER A 119 17.12 -5.13 27.19
C SER A 119 16.71 -5.03 28.65
N ALA A 120 15.80 -5.89 29.12
CA ALA A 120 15.38 -5.93 30.52
C ALA A 120 16.53 -6.28 31.48
N VAL A 121 17.36 -7.28 31.12
CA VAL A 121 18.54 -7.67 31.91
C VAL A 121 19.56 -6.53 31.97
N LYS A 122 19.89 -5.91 30.82
CA LYS A 122 20.84 -4.80 30.77
C LYS A 122 20.36 -3.58 31.58
N ARG A 123 19.07 -3.28 31.54
CA ARG A 123 18.47 -2.19 32.33
C ARG A 123 18.52 -2.46 33.83
N THR A 124 18.32 -3.72 34.22
CA THR A 124 18.40 -4.14 35.63
C THR A 124 19.83 -4.02 36.15
N LEU A 125 20.84 -4.39 35.36
CA LEU A 125 22.26 -4.27 35.72
C LEU A 125 22.76 -2.81 35.78
N GLY A 126 22.30 -1.95 34.85
CA GLY A 126 22.77 -0.56 34.74
C GLY A 126 22.21 0.42 35.79
N LEU A 127 21.12 0.07 36.48
CA LEU A 127 20.48 0.92 37.49
C LEU A 127 20.70 0.46 38.93
N THR A 128 21.21 -0.76 39.17
CA THR A 128 21.35 -1.33 40.52
C THR A 128 22.74 -1.17 41.13
N LEU A 129 23.76 -0.72 40.39
CA LEU A 129 25.14 -0.71 40.92
C LEU A 129 25.57 0.49 41.78
N PRO A 130 25.05 1.74 41.70
CA PRO A 130 25.55 2.81 42.58
C PRO A 130 24.70 3.06 43.85
N LEU A 131 23.45 2.57 43.93
CA LEU A 131 22.52 2.95 45.01
C LEU A 131 22.41 1.95 46.16
N ARG A 132 23.12 0.82 46.11
CA ARG A 132 23.12 -0.19 47.18
C ARG A 132 24.33 -0.09 48.13
N LEU A 133 25.23 0.88 47.91
CA LEU A 133 26.47 1.05 48.67
C LEU A 133 26.56 2.39 49.42
N LEU A 134 25.50 3.22 49.42
CA LEU A 134 25.45 4.39 50.31
C LEU A 134 24.75 4.00 51.62
N PRO A 135 25.50 3.81 52.72
CA PRO A 135 24.91 3.65 54.03
C PRO A 135 24.31 5.00 54.46
N PHE A 136 23.02 5.00 54.74
CA PHE A 136 22.60 5.54 56.03
C PHE A 136 22.71 4.39 57.03
#